data_AF-A0AAV2TLK1-F1
#
_entry.id   AF-A0AAV2TLK1-F1
#
_cell.length_a   1.000
_cell.length_b   1.000
_cell.length_c   1.000
_cell.angle_alpha   90.00
_cell.angle_beta   90.00
_cell.angle_gamma   90.00
#
_symmetry.space_group_name_H-M   'P 1'
#
loop_
_entity.id
_entity.type
_entity.pdbx_description
1 polymer ?
#
loop_
_entity_poly.entity_id
_entity_poly.type
_entity_poly.pdbx_seq_one_letter_code
_entity_poly.pdbx_strand_id
1 'polypeptide(L)'
;MNRVLSSLFLLSLYVDFTYAFLTPIKSRCRIRVTKAATFIQDIETVPCNRLSGVPGLSPDAGPIGNFSVYSQPPISSNQYRKKLIKPKVSCIGKSDGRTVSCPITAPSDSSNLTAVCKNVPISIRYEFYYTPEGLIAALNITAAIDDVPQWFIQETEVKFTQVNATFAVPHSGNPGYLIGMPVVGARANRTVLSDLGQVGSTGIVTTMIPTSKVVQLNGVGVQTTGGIWKVPAGGSCLNSSISQKPLNFAEDVLSGCILDFSSQELQEITGGSFDGQPSCALYQNLIWRILNGSYSGHTGFEEFGDLQPDHLAVWPAALTNRSGDWVPILRLSQSSGPSQPVAIADSCNGLLVGQETVIQYAKFGSLVNPQYRIVGVTSNYVYGNVNIKPQKQKLEITYRVQFVDVSKPLQYMQKERPLLVLELPSDFFYPFV
;
A
#
# COMPACT_ATOMS: atom_id res chain seq x y z
N MET A 1 -45.66 -13.14 -2.95
CA MET A 1 -45.20 -12.07 -2.03
C MET A 1 -44.06 -11.31 -2.73
N ASN A 2 -44.41 -10.51 -3.75
CA ASN A 2 -43.49 -9.95 -4.76
C ASN A 2 -43.28 -8.44 -4.55
N ARG A 3 -42.69 -7.98 -3.44
CA ARG A 3 -42.52 -6.51 -3.25
C ARG A 3 -41.41 -5.99 -2.32
N VAL A 4 -40.36 -6.74 -2.00
CA VAL A 4 -39.31 -6.24 -1.05
C VAL A 4 -37.86 -6.29 -1.56
N LEU A 5 -37.55 -6.88 -2.73
CA LEU A 5 -36.14 -7.02 -3.18
C LEU A 5 -35.78 -6.27 -4.48
N SER A 6 -36.65 -5.36 -4.95
CA SER A 6 -36.41 -4.57 -6.17
C SER A 6 -35.85 -3.16 -5.89
N SER A 7 -35.57 -2.80 -4.64
CA SER A 7 -35.22 -1.43 -4.27
C SER A 7 -33.96 -1.39 -3.40
N LEU A 8 -32.79 -1.65 -3.98
CA LEU A 8 -31.49 -1.35 -3.34
C LEU A 8 -30.36 -1.54 -4.35
N PHE A 9 -30.30 -0.73 -5.41
CA PHE A 9 -29.04 -0.43 -6.15
C PHE A 9 -29.24 0.85 -7.00
N LEU A 10 -29.68 1.91 -6.35
CA LEU A 10 -29.47 3.29 -6.79
C LEU A 10 -28.67 3.94 -5.68
N LEU A 11 -27.36 3.71 -5.68
CA LEU A 11 -26.45 4.43 -4.79
C LEU A 11 -26.24 5.83 -5.39
N SER A 12 -27.19 6.73 -5.15
CA SER A 12 -26.95 8.17 -5.32
C SER A 12 -26.12 8.63 -4.14
N LEU A 13 -24.79 8.51 -4.26
CA LEU A 13 -23.84 9.17 -3.38
C LEU A 13 -23.87 10.67 -3.71
N TYR A 14 -24.76 11.42 -3.05
CA TYR A 14 -24.64 12.86 -2.95
C TYR A 14 -23.63 13.11 -1.81
N VAL A 15 -22.41 13.52 -2.15
CA VAL A 15 -21.33 13.70 -1.17
C VAL A 15 -20.67 15.06 -1.41
N ASP A 16 -20.77 15.91 -0.40
CA ASP A 16 -20.19 17.26 -0.39
C ASP A 16 -18.66 17.23 -0.55
N PHE A 17 -18.15 18.22 -1.28
CA PHE A 17 -16.74 18.42 -1.64
C PHE A 17 -15.86 18.84 -0.44
N THR A 18 -15.83 18.05 0.63
CA THR A 18 -14.90 18.25 1.75
C THR A 18 -13.93 17.07 1.87
N TYR A 19 -12.80 17.19 1.15
CA TYR A 19 -11.46 16.59 1.34
C TYR A 19 -11.26 15.09 1.70
N ALA A 20 -12.30 14.29 1.94
CA ALA A 20 -12.19 12.89 2.38
C ALA A 20 -12.14 11.86 1.22
N PHE A 21 -12.38 12.29 -0.03
CA PHE A 21 -12.59 11.42 -1.20
C PHE A 21 -11.35 10.63 -1.65
N LEU A 22 -10.16 11.00 -1.18
CA LEU A 22 -8.89 10.41 -1.66
C LEU A 22 -8.33 9.31 -0.77
N THR A 23 -8.95 9.05 0.38
CA THR A 23 -8.57 7.90 1.22
C THR A 23 -9.24 6.64 0.70
N PRO A 24 -8.49 5.53 0.50
CA PRO A 24 -9.10 4.28 0.05
C PRO A 24 -10.11 3.80 1.09
N ILE A 25 -11.36 3.61 0.67
CA ILE A 25 -12.41 3.12 1.56
C ILE A 25 -12.19 1.62 1.71
N LYS A 26 -11.88 1.19 2.92
CA LYS A 26 -11.70 -0.23 3.26
C LYS A 26 -12.81 -0.70 4.18
N SER A 27 -13.42 -1.82 3.83
CA SER A 27 -14.33 -2.54 4.70
C SER A 27 -13.86 -3.97 4.90
N ARG A 28 -14.07 -4.48 6.11
CA ARG A 28 -13.80 -5.87 6.48
C ARG A 28 -15.05 -6.43 7.13
N CYS A 29 -15.59 -7.50 6.56
CA CYS A 29 -16.77 -8.16 7.09
C CYS A 29 -16.46 -9.63 7.36
N ARG A 30 -16.75 -10.11 8.57
CA ARG A 30 -16.64 -11.54 8.91
C ARG A 30 -17.95 -12.22 8.53
N ILE A 31 -17.89 -13.20 7.65
CA ILE A 31 -19.06 -13.93 7.15
C ILE A 31 -18.93 -15.40 7.57
N ARG A 32 -19.99 -15.94 8.17
CA ARG A 32 -20.13 -17.36 8.50
C ARG A 32 -21.03 -18.02 7.45
N VAL A 33 -20.61 -19.15 6.91
CA VAL A 33 -21.28 -19.81 5.78
C VAL A 33 -21.96 -21.12 6.18
N THR A 34 -23.05 -21.46 5.49
CA THR A 34 -23.82 -22.70 5.67
C THR A 34 -24.19 -23.32 4.32
N LYS A 35 -24.60 -24.59 4.33
CA LYS A 35 -25.12 -25.26 3.13
C LYS A 35 -26.48 -24.72 2.74
N ALA A 36 -26.77 -24.70 1.44
CA ALA A 36 -28.02 -24.23 0.84
C ALA A 36 -29.31 -24.97 1.28
N ALA A 37 -29.24 -25.99 2.14
CA ALA A 37 -30.37 -26.88 2.43
C ALA A 37 -30.74 -27.08 3.91
N THR A 38 -30.06 -26.45 4.88
CA THR A 38 -30.49 -26.54 6.28
C THR A 38 -31.17 -25.24 6.70
N PHE A 39 -32.50 -25.22 6.63
CA PHE A 39 -33.35 -24.16 7.17
C PHE A 39 -33.34 -24.26 8.71
N ILE A 40 -32.23 -23.86 9.32
CA ILE A 40 -32.18 -23.53 10.74
C ILE A 40 -32.14 -22.01 10.80
N GLN A 41 -33.07 -21.41 11.55
CA GLN A 41 -33.23 -19.96 11.73
C GLN A 41 -32.05 -19.33 12.51
N ASP A 42 -30.81 -19.62 12.14
CA ASP A 42 -29.65 -18.89 12.66
C ASP A 42 -29.41 -17.66 11.78
N ILE A 43 -29.82 -16.50 12.29
CA ILE A 43 -29.65 -15.17 11.67
C ILE A 43 -28.17 -14.82 11.42
N GLU A 44 -27.24 -15.62 11.97
CA GLU A 44 -25.79 -15.41 11.88
C GLU A 44 -25.08 -16.09 10.70
N THR A 45 -25.78 -16.85 9.84
CA THR A 45 -25.14 -17.60 8.75
C THR A 45 -25.71 -17.29 7.36
N VAL A 46 -24.84 -17.28 6.35
CA VAL A 46 -25.18 -17.01 4.95
C VAL A 46 -24.98 -18.28 4.12
N PRO A 47 -26.01 -18.81 3.45
CA PRO A 47 -25.84 -19.99 2.61
C PRO A 47 -24.99 -19.67 1.36
N CYS A 48 -24.19 -20.62 0.88
CA CYS A 48 -23.22 -20.36 -0.20
C CYS A 48 -23.85 -19.74 -1.45
N ASN A 49 -25.03 -20.20 -1.87
CA ASN A 49 -25.77 -19.68 -3.03
C ASN A 49 -26.32 -18.25 -2.86
N ARG A 50 -26.25 -17.68 -1.65
CA ARG A 50 -26.65 -16.29 -1.34
C ARG A 50 -25.45 -15.37 -1.18
N LEU A 51 -24.22 -15.90 -1.22
CA LEU A 51 -23.03 -15.08 -1.30
C LEU A 51 -23.00 -14.30 -2.61
N SER A 52 -22.53 -13.06 -2.56
CA SER A 52 -22.34 -12.26 -3.77
C SER A 52 -21.20 -12.85 -4.60
N GLY A 53 -21.44 -13.03 -5.91
CA GLY A 53 -20.41 -13.38 -6.88
C GLY A 53 -19.50 -12.20 -7.21
N VAL A 54 -18.66 -12.36 -8.23
CA VAL A 54 -17.75 -11.31 -8.69
C VAL A 54 -18.56 -10.13 -9.24
N PRO A 55 -18.38 -8.90 -8.71
CA PRO A 55 -19.17 -7.75 -9.15
C PRO A 55 -19.03 -7.45 -10.63
N GLY A 56 -20.17 -7.24 -11.29
CA GLY A 56 -20.22 -6.88 -12.70
C GLY A 56 -20.07 -8.03 -13.68
N LEU A 57 -19.89 -9.28 -13.23
CA LEU A 57 -19.93 -10.43 -14.12
C LEU A 57 -21.32 -11.07 -14.12
N SER A 58 -21.87 -11.26 -15.32
CA SER A 58 -23.03 -12.12 -15.58
C SER A 58 -22.63 -13.15 -16.64
N PRO A 59 -23.35 -14.28 -16.77
CA PRO A 59 -23.04 -15.33 -17.75
C PRO A 59 -22.84 -14.81 -19.18
N ASP A 60 -23.53 -13.71 -19.53
CA ASP A 60 -23.52 -13.13 -20.89
C ASP A 60 -22.50 -11.97 -21.09
N ALA A 61 -21.74 -11.56 -20.07
CA ALA A 61 -21.00 -10.28 -20.08
C ALA A 61 -19.56 -10.34 -20.63
N GLY A 62 -18.92 -11.51 -20.69
CA GLY A 62 -17.49 -11.61 -21.01
C GLY A 62 -16.59 -10.89 -19.98
N PRO A 63 -15.35 -10.48 -20.31
CA PRO A 63 -14.41 -9.84 -19.36
C PRO A 63 -14.74 -8.36 -19.06
N ILE A 64 -15.75 -7.80 -19.73
CA ILE A 64 -16.22 -6.42 -19.55
C ILE A 64 -17.47 -6.49 -18.67
N GLY A 65 -17.46 -5.80 -17.54
CA GLY A 65 -18.58 -5.92 -16.61
C GLY A 65 -19.89 -5.30 -17.13
N ASN A 66 -20.99 -5.81 -16.61
CA ASN A 66 -22.36 -5.55 -17.08
C ASN A 66 -23.00 -4.29 -16.47
N PHE A 67 -22.28 -3.53 -15.64
CA PHE A 67 -22.74 -2.23 -15.15
C PHE A 67 -21.89 -1.10 -15.71
N SER A 68 -22.37 0.14 -15.59
CA SER A 68 -21.63 1.31 -16.03
C SER A 68 -21.64 2.37 -14.94
N VAL A 69 -20.53 3.10 -14.81
CA VAL A 69 -20.37 4.25 -13.94
C VAL A 69 -20.18 5.52 -14.77
N TYR A 70 -20.52 6.68 -14.21
CA TYR A 70 -20.34 7.98 -14.87
C TYR A 70 -20.10 9.08 -13.83
N SER A 71 -19.42 10.15 -14.22
CA SER A 71 -19.19 11.32 -13.36
C SER A 71 -20.42 12.22 -13.27
N GLN A 72 -20.63 12.85 -12.11
CA GLN A 72 -21.58 13.93 -11.90
C GLN A 72 -20.87 15.18 -11.35
N PRO A 73 -21.09 16.38 -11.93
CA PRO A 73 -21.89 16.65 -13.14
C PRO A 73 -21.22 16.12 -14.43
N PRO A 74 -21.99 15.79 -15.49
CA PRO A 74 -21.43 15.35 -16.77
C PRO A 74 -20.85 16.55 -17.53
N ILE A 75 -19.56 16.84 -17.34
CA ILE A 75 -18.88 17.90 -18.08
C ILE A 75 -18.07 17.26 -19.21
N SER A 76 -18.68 17.15 -20.38
CA SER A 76 -17.93 17.12 -21.64
C SER A 76 -18.38 18.29 -22.49
N SER A 77 -17.50 18.82 -23.33
CA SER A 77 -17.69 20.01 -24.16
C SER A 77 -18.96 20.01 -25.02
N ASN A 78 -19.64 18.86 -25.16
CA ASN A 78 -20.99 18.76 -25.70
C ASN A 78 -22.00 18.35 -24.61
N GLN A 79 -22.82 19.32 -24.20
CA GLN A 79 -24.06 19.25 -23.43
C GLN A 79 -24.73 17.84 -23.33
N TYR A 80 -24.94 17.38 -22.08
CA TYR A 80 -25.86 16.31 -21.62
C TYR A 80 -25.57 14.82 -21.92
N ARG A 81 -24.47 14.41 -22.59
CA ARG A 81 -24.15 12.97 -22.68
C ARG A 81 -23.32 12.47 -21.50
N LYS A 82 -23.92 11.57 -20.69
CA LYS A 82 -23.19 10.78 -19.68
C LYS A 82 -22.21 9.85 -20.39
N LYS A 83 -20.90 10.04 -20.19
CA LYS A 83 -19.89 9.07 -20.63
C LYS A 83 -19.95 7.86 -19.69
N LEU A 84 -20.56 6.78 -20.17
CA LEU A 84 -20.67 5.52 -19.43
C LEU A 84 -19.36 4.75 -19.52
N ILE A 85 -18.79 4.42 -18.37
CA ILE A 85 -17.58 3.62 -18.23
C ILE A 85 -17.97 2.24 -17.71
N LYS A 86 -17.69 1.20 -18.50
CA LYS A 86 -17.84 -0.20 -18.06
C LYS A 86 -16.58 -0.65 -17.35
N PRO A 87 -16.70 -1.43 -16.26
CA PRO A 87 -15.54 -1.93 -15.55
C PRO A 87 -14.83 -3.02 -16.34
N LYS A 88 -13.50 -3.05 -16.26
CA LYS A 88 -12.70 -4.21 -16.65
C LYS A 88 -12.56 -5.12 -15.42
N VAL A 89 -13.01 -6.37 -15.53
CA VAL A 89 -13.01 -7.31 -14.39
C VAL A 89 -11.91 -8.35 -14.56
N SER A 90 -11.15 -8.60 -13.49
CA SER A 90 -10.14 -9.65 -13.41
C SER A 90 -10.23 -10.42 -12.10
N CYS A 91 -9.80 -11.69 -12.11
CA CYS A 91 -9.81 -12.54 -10.93
C CYS A 91 -8.45 -13.19 -10.70
N ILE A 92 -8.10 -13.35 -9.44
CA ILE A 92 -6.87 -14.03 -9.01
C ILE A 92 -7.21 -15.14 -8.01
N GLY A 93 -6.52 -16.27 -8.10
CA GLY A 93 -6.57 -17.32 -7.09
C GLY A 93 -5.85 -16.87 -5.83
N LYS A 94 -6.44 -17.02 -4.65
CA LYS A 94 -5.76 -16.58 -3.41
C LYS A 94 -4.54 -17.45 -3.06
N SER A 95 -4.60 -18.74 -3.37
CA SER A 95 -3.57 -19.71 -2.97
C SER A 95 -2.26 -19.58 -3.75
N ASP A 96 -2.34 -19.16 -5.02
CA ASP A 96 -1.20 -19.08 -5.94
C ASP A 96 -0.98 -17.66 -6.51
N GLY A 97 -1.94 -16.75 -6.29
CA GLY A 97 -1.89 -15.38 -6.79
C GLY A 97 -2.03 -15.26 -8.31
N ARG A 98 -2.24 -16.37 -9.02
CA ARG A 98 -2.27 -16.38 -10.48
C ARG A 98 -3.60 -15.83 -10.98
N THR A 99 -3.57 -15.21 -12.17
CA THR A 99 -4.80 -14.82 -12.86
C THR A 99 -5.61 -16.06 -13.19
N VAL A 100 -6.86 -16.09 -12.73
CA VAL A 100 -7.80 -17.18 -12.98
C VAL A 100 -8.99 -16.67 -13.77
N SER A 101 -9.67 -17.58 -14.47
CA SER A 101 -10.96 -17.29 -15.08
C SER A 101 -11.96 -16.91 -13.98
N CYS A 102 -12.57 -15.74 -14.13
CA CYS A 102 -13.56 -15.29 -13.16
C CYS A 102 -14.79 -16.20 -13.13
N PRO A 103 -15.27 -16.63 -11.95
CA PRO A 103 -16.54 -17.34 -11.83
C PRO A 103 -17.70 -16.49 -12.36
N ILE A 104 -18.45 -17.03 -13.32
CA ILE A 104 -19.64 -16.38 -13.89
C ILE A 104 -20.94 -16.76 -13.15
N THR A 105 -20.85 -17.75 -12.26
CA THR A 105 -21.96 -18.17 -11.39
C THR A 105 -21.71 -17.73 -9.95
N ALA A 106 -22.79 -17.58 -9.19
CA ALA A 106 -22.68 -17.34 -7.75
C ALA A 106 -21.93 -18.50 -7.06
N PRO A 107 -21.31 -18.25 -5.89
CA PRO A 107 -20.68 -19.30 -5.11
C PRO A 107 -21.63 -20.46 -4.81
N SER A 108 -21.08 -21.68 -4.79
CA SER A 108 -21.88 -22.89 -4.66
C SER A 108 -21.29 -23.85 -3.63
N ASP A 109 -22.16 -24.69 -3.06
CA ASP A 109 -21.75 -25.71 -2.10
C ASP A 109 -20.95 -26.83 -2.77
N SER A 110 -19.92 -27.32 -2.09
CA SER A 110 -19.33 -28.63 -2.39
C SER A 110 -20.33 -29.75 -2.03
N SER A 111 -20.37 -30.81 -2.84
CA SER A 111 -21.28 -31.96 -2.66
C SER A 111 -20.99 -32.84 -1.42
N ASN A 112 -19.96 -32.54 -0.62
CA ASN A 112 -19.53 -33.34 0.53
C ASN A 112 -20.11 -32.87 1.86
N LEU A 113 -20.04 -33.71 2.91
CA LEU A 113 -20.63 -33.49 4.25
C LEU A 113 -20.18 -32.18 4.95
N THR A 114 -19.00 -31.65 4.66
CA THR A 114 -18.50 -30.36 5.16
C THR A 114 -18.93 -29.19 4.25
N ALA A 115 -19.50 -28.12 4.81
CA ALA A 115 -20.04 -26.95 4.08
C ALA A 115 -18.94 -26.06 3.47
N VAL A 116 -18.24 -26.52 2.43
CA VAL A 116 -17.26 -25.70 1.70
C VAL A 116 -17.96 -24.95 0.57
N CYS A 117 -17.97 -23.61 0.64
CA CYS A 117 -18.40 -22.76 -0.48
C CYS A 117 -17.25 -22.63 -1.48
N LYS A 118 -17.51 -22.97 -2.74
CA LYS A 118 -16.55 -22.81 -3.82
C LYS A 118 -16.67 -21.46 -4.50
N ASN A 119 -15.56 -20.99 -5.06
CA ASN A 119 -15.49 -19.79 -5.91
C ASN A 119 -15.93 -18.50 -5.20
N VAL A 120 -15.60 -18.35 -3.92
CA VAL A 120 -16.01 -17.18 -3.13
C VAL A 120 -15.07 -16.00 -3.35
N PRO A 121 -15.58 -14.80 -3.71
CA PRO A 121 -14.78 -13.59 -3.78
C PRO A 121 -14.53 -13.06 -2.36
N ILE A 122 -13.39 -13.45 -1.79
CA ILE A 122 -13.00 -13.09 -0.42
C ILE A 122 -12.35 -11.69 -0.34
N SER A 123 -11.93 -11.11 -1.46
CA SER A 123 -11.42 -9.75 -1.53
C SER A 123 -11.87 -9.11 -2.83
N ILE A 124 -12.36 -7.87 -2.77
CA ILE A 124 -12.81 -7.10 -3.93
C ILE A 124 -12.13 -5.74 -3.91
N ARG A 125 -11.39 -5.42 -4.96
CA ARG A 125 -10.76 -4.11 -5.15
C ARG A 125 -11.38 -3.39 -6.33
N TYR A 126 -11.95 -2.22 -6.09
CA TYR A 126 -12.39 -1.27 -7.10
C TYR A 126 -11.33 -0.18 -7.26
N GLU A 127 -10.85 0.03 -8.47
CA GLU A 127 -9.93 1.13 -8.78
C GLU A 127 -10.52 2.02 -9.87
N PHE A 128 -10.96 3.21 -9.46
CA PHE A 128 -11.45 4.25 -10.34
C PHE A 128 -10.29 5.12 -10.81
N TYR A 129 -10.19 5.31 -12.12
CA TYR A 129 -9.26 6.26 -12.72
C TYR A 129 -10.02 7.51 -13.13
N TYR A 130 -9.58 8.70 -12.75
CA TYR A 130 -10.29 9.95 -13.04
C TYR A 130 -9.36 11.07 -13.55
N THR A 131 -9.85 12.00 -14.37
CA THR A 131 -9.04 13.10 -14.93
C THR A 131 -8.86 14.24 -13.93
N PRO A 132 -7.93 15.19 -14.18
CA PRO A 132 -7.81 16.42 -13.37
C PRO A 132 -9.13 17.17 -13.18
N GLU A 133 -10.01 17.08 -14.17
CA GLU A 133 -11.34 17.71 -14.18
C GLU A 133 -12.41 16.88 -13.44
N GLY A 134 -12.03 15.77 -12.79
CA GLY A 134 -12.94 14.90 -12.02
C GLY A 134 -13.74 13.89 -12.86
N LEU A 135 -13.38 13.67 -14.13
CA LEU A 135 -14.09 12.74 -15.01
C LEU A 135 -13.56 11.32 -14.86
N ILE A 136 -14.43 10.33 -14.61
CA ILE A 136 -14.02 8.92 -14.57
C ILE A 136 -13.56 8.51 -15.98
N ALA A 137 -12.29 8.16 -16.08
CA ALA A 137 -11.63 7.69 -17.28
C ALA A 137 -11.73 6.16 -17.44
N ALA A 138 -11.62 5.41 -16.34
CA ALA A 138 -11.72 3.94 -16.32
C ALA A 138 -12.13 3.41 -14.95
N LEU A 139 -12.61 2.16 -14.90
CA LEU A 139 -12.86 1.41 -13.67
C LEU A 139 -12.29 0.00 -13.82
N ASN A 140 -11.40 -0.40 -12.92
CA ASN A 140 -10.89 -1.77 -12.84
C ASN A 140 -11.43 -2.43 -11.58
N ILE A 141 -11.86 -3.69 -11.70
CA ILE A 141 -12.32 -4.51 -10.58
C ILE A 141 -11.45 -5.76 -10.53
N THR A 142 -10.84 -6.02 -9.38
CA THR A 142 -10.07 -7.23 -9.14
C THR A 142 -10.67 -7.99 -7.96
N ALA A 143 -11.01 -9.26 -8.18
CA ALA A 143 -11.54 -10.14 -7.14
C ALA A 143 -10.55 -11.28 -6.84
N ALA A 144 -10.26 -11.51 -5.55
CA ALA A 144 -9.52 -12.69 -5.11
C ALA A 144 -10.51 -13.81 -4.79
N ILE A 145 -10.34 -14.95 -5.44
CA ILE A 145 -11.24 -16.11 -5.35
C ILE A 145 -10.60 -17.19 -4.48
N ASP A 146 -11.39 -17.76 -3.58
CA ASP A 146 -10.97 -18.86 -2.69
C ASP A 146 -12.15 -19.78 -2.36
N ASP A 147 -11.83 -21.00 -1.91
CA ASP A 147 -12.81 -21.96 -1.39
C ASP A 147 -12.85 -21.84 0.15
N VAL A 148 -14.03 -21.59 0.73
CA VAL A 148 -14.17 -21.25 2.16
C VAL A 148 -14.98 -22.30 2.93
N PRO A 149 -14.46 -22.85 4.05
CA PRO A 149 -15.07 -24.01 4.70
C PRO A 149 -16.11 -23.72 5.79
N GLN A 150 -16.05 -22.58 6.50
CA GLN A 150 -16.96 -22.29 7.62
C GLN A 150 -17.19 -20.79 7.85
N TRP A 151 -16.12 -19.99 7.79
CA TRP A 151 -16.19 -18.55 7.84
C TRP A 151 -15.02 -17.97 7.09
N PHE A 152 -15.15 -16.72 6.66
CA PHE A 152 -14.08 -15.96 6.04
C PHE A 152 -14.22 -14.48 6.36
N ILE A 153 -13.15 -13.72 6.14
CA ILE A 153 -13.20 -12.26 6.17
C ILE A 153 -13.25 -11.80 4.72
N GLN A 154 -14.32 -11.09 4.36
CA GLN A 154 -14.41 -10.41 3.09
C GLN A 154 -13.81 -9.01 3.23
N GLU A 155 -12.82 -8.71 2.39
CA GLU A 155 -12.24 -7.38 2.30
C GLU A 155 -12.76 -6.65 1.06
N THR A 156 -13.22 -5.42 1.21
CA THR A 156 -13.52 -4.55 0.06
C THR A 156 -12.69 -3.30 0.14
N GLU A 157 -12.05 -2.94 -0.96
CA GLU A 157 -11.23 -1.74 -1.09
C GLU A 157 -11.72 -0.93 -2.29
N VAL A 158 -12.01 0.35 -2.09
CA VAL A 158 -12.30 1.30 -3.17
C VAL A 158 -11.19 2.34 -3.22
N LYS A 159 -10.56 2.48 -4.38
CA LYS A 159 -9.45 3.40 -4.61
C LYS A 159 -9.76 4.32 -5.79
N PHE A 160 -9.38 5.59 -5.66
CA PHE A 160 -9.43 6.59 -6.73
C PHE A 160 -8.01 7.01 -7.12
N THR A 161 -7.70 6.99 -8.41
CA THR A 161 -6.39 7.32 -8.98
C THR A 161 -6.55 8.36 -10.09
N GLN A 162 -5.91 9.51 -9.97
CA GLN A 162 -6.00 10.57 -10.99
C GLN A 162 -5.09 10.25 -12.20
N VAL A 163 -5.60 10.37 -13.43
CA VAL A 163 -4.83 10.27 -14.67
C VAL A 163 -4.09 11.58 -14.95
N ASN A 164 -2.89 11.51 -15.53
CA ASN A 164 -2.05 12.68 -15.85
C ASN A 164 -1.77 13.62 -14.67
N ALA A 165 -1.92 13.14 -13.43
CA ALA A 165 -1.44 13.89 -12.28
C ALA A 165 0.08 14.01 -12.39
N THR A 166 0.55 15.21 -12.73
CA THR A 166 1.82 15.71 -12.21
C THR A 166 1.58 15.84 -10.72
N PHE A 167 1.82 14.75 -9.97
CA PHE A 167 1.66 14.81 -8.53
C PHE A 167 2.63 15.86 -7.98
N ALA A 168 2.08 17.00 -7.57
CA ALA A 168 2.31 17.40 -6.19
C ALA A 168 1.90 16.16 -5.37
N VAL A 169 2.90 15.49 -4.86
CA VAL A 169 2.88 14.34 -3.95
C VAL A 169 1.56 14.22 -3.18
N PRO A 170 0.95 13.03 -3.04
CA PRO A 170 -0.33 12.88 -2.34
C PRO A 170 -0.26 13.62 -1.00
N HIS A 171 -1.19 14.56 -0.81
CA HIS A 171 -1.21 15.46 0.32
C HIS A 171 -1.53 14.66 1.58
N SER A 172 -0.53 14.00 2.15
CA SER A 172 -0.54 13.47 3.51
C SER A 172 -0.58 14.62 4.53
N GLY A 173 -1.14 15.78 4.16
CA GLY A 173 -1.15 17.05 4.85
C GLY A 173 -0.29 18.13 4.16
N ASN A 174 -0.55 19.39 4.51
CA ASN A 174 0.21 20.55 4.07
C ASN A 174 0.29 21.56 5.24
N PRO A 175 1.49 21.88 5.77
CA PRO A 175 2.80 21.35 5.40
C PRO A 175 3.15 20.02 6.09
N GLY A 176 2.50 19.67 7.21
CA GLY A 176 2.83 18.50 8.03
C GLY A 176 2.17 17.20 7.58
N TYR A 177 2.71 16.05 8.01
CA TYR A 177 2.03 14.77 7.89
C TYR A 177 0.75 14.70 8.74
N LEU A 178 -0.27 14.00 8.26
CA LEU A 178 -1.49 13.62 8.96
C LEU A 178 -1.38 12.15 9.34
N ILE A 179 -1.77 11.82 10.56
CA ILE A 179 -1.79 10.43 11.07
C ILE A 179 -2.73 9.59 10.18
N GLY A 180 -2.29 8.38 9.82
CA GLY A 180 -3.04 7.45 8.97
C GLY A 180 -2.93 7.74 7.47
N MET A 181 -2.26 8.82 7.06
CA MET A 181 -2.04 9.14 5.64
C MET A 181 -0.72 8.57 5.14
N PRO A 182 -0.58 8.25 3.83
CA PRO A 182 0.61 7.56 3.31
C PRO A 182 1.94 8.30 3.52
N VAL A 183 3.02 7.57 3.74
CA VAL A 183 4.38 8.10 3.76
C VAL A 183 4.92 8.25 2.34
N VAL A 184 5.62 9.35 2.11
CA VAL A 184 6.21 9.67 0.79
C VAL A 184 7.66 9.22 0.78
N GLY A 185 8.00 8.39 -0.20
CA GLY A 185 9.33 7.89 -0.49
C GLY A 185 9.80 8.21 -1.91
N ALA A 186 11.12 8.32 -2.06
CA ALA A 186 11.79 8.52 -3.33
C ALA A 186 13.12 7.76 -3.36
N ARG A 187 13.67 7.64 -4.56
CA ARG A 187 15.05 7.23 -4.82
C ARG A 187 15.90 8.44 -5.19
N ALA A 188 17.10 8.54 -4.64
CA ALA A 188 18.04 9.61 -5.02
C ALA A 188 18.67 9.33 -6.39
N ASN A 189 18.49 10.24 -7.34
CA ASN A 189 19.21 10.27 -8.60
C ASN A 189 20.34 11.29 -8.53
N ARG A 190 21.58 10.79 -8.58
CA ARG A 190 22.79 11.58 -8.43
C ARG A 190 23.48 11.70 -9.78
N THR A 191 23.64 12.93 -10.25
CA THR A 191 24.34 13.22 -11.51
C THR A 191 25.62 13.97 -11.18
N VAL A 192 26.76 13.43 -11.60
CA VAL A 192 28.05 14.11 -11.48
C VAL A 192 28.12 15.18 -12.57
N LEU A 193 28.49 16.40 -12.21
CA LEU A 193 28.52 17.52 -13.17
C LEU A 193 29.54 17.30 -14.30
N SER A 194 30.58 16.49 -14.05
CA SER A 194 31.54 16.07 -15.09
C SER A 194 30.88 15.33 -16.25
N ASP A 195 29.86 14.51 -15.96
CA ASP A 195 29.16 13.69 -16.95
C ASP A 195 28.27 14.56 -17.86
N LEU A 196 27.96 15.78 -17.41
CA LEU A 196 27.22 16.80 -18.15
C LEU A 196 28.16 17.75 -18.92
N GLY A 197 29.45 17.42 -19.04
CA GLY A 197 30.44 18.20 -19.77
C GLY A 197 31.05 19.36 -18.99
N GLN A 198 30.78 19.49 -17.67
CA GLN A 198 31.49 20.45 -16.82
C GLN A 198 32.82 19.88 -16.35
N VAL A 199 33.80 19.91 -17.26
CA VAL A 199 35.16 19.42 -17.01
C VAL A 199 35.78 20.13 -15.80
N GLY A 200 36.24 19.36 -14.82
CA GLY A 200 36.87 19.86 -13.58
C GLY A 200 35.91 20.08 -12.40
N SER A 201 34.60 19.90 -12.57
CA SER A 201 33.64 19.98 -11.47
C SER A 201 33.51 18.65 -10.73
N THR A 202 33.67 18.67 -9.40
CA THR A 202 33.38 17.53 -8.50
C THR A 202 31.98 17.58 -7.89
N GLY A 203 31.16 18.57 -8.28
CA GLY A 203 29.83 18.73 -7.73
C GLY A 203 28.88 17.62 -8.20
N ILE A 204 27.99 17.22 -7.31
CA ILE A 204 26.96 16.20 -7.56
C ILE A 204 25.60 16.85 -7.35
N VAL A 205 24.77 16.83 -8.37
CA VAL A 205 23.37 17.25 -8.26
C VAL A 205 22.56 16.03 -7.84
N THR A 206 21.86 16.13 -6.71
CA THR A 206 20.96 15.08 -6.24
C THR A 206 19.53 15.53 -6.45
N THR A 207 18.80 14.78 -7.26
CA THR A 207 17.34 14.93 -7.44
C THR A 207 16.65 13.70 -6.87
N MET A 208 15.38 13.85 -6.51
CA MET A 208 14.57 12.76 -5.98
C MET A 208 13.61 12.27 -7.05
N ILE A 209 13.62 10.97 -7.30
CA ILE A 209 12.66 10.29 -8.17
C ILE A 209 11.64 9.63 -7.25
N PRO A 210 10.39 10.13 -7.17
CA PRO A 210 9.34 9.50 -6.38
C PRO A 210 9.21 8.00 -6.74
N THR A 211 8.98 7.14 -5.75
CA THR A 211 8.73 5.71 -5.97
C THR A 211 7.40 5.50 -6.69
N SER A 212 7.46 5.60 -8.02
CA SER A 212 6.31 5.70 -8.90
C SER A 212 6.21 4.53 -9.86
N LYS A 213 5.06 3.84 -9.89
CA LYS A 213 4.74 2.87 -10.96
C LYS A 213 3.96 3.55 -12.07
N VAL A 214 4.52 3.62 -13.27
CA VAL A 214 3.81 4.11 -14.47
C VAL A 214 3.03 2.95 -15.08
N VAL A 215 1.72 3.10 -15.20
CA VAL A 215 0.84 2.15 -15.90
C VAL A 215 0.32 2.81 -17.16
N GLN A 216 0.41 2.12 -18.30
CA GLN A 216 -0.15 2.61 -19.56
C GLN A 216 -1.66 2.34 -19.59
N LEU A 217 -2.46 3.41 -19.63
CA LEU A 217 -3.91 3.34 -19.77
C LEU A 217 -4.30 4.06 -21.06
N ASN A 218 -4.79 3.30 -22.05
CA ASN A 218 -5.18 3.83 -23.37
C ASN A 218 -4.08 4.67 -24.06
N GLY A 219 -2.82 4.25 -23.95
CA GLY A 219 -1.67 4.96 -24.52
C GLY A 219 -1.18 6.15 -23.68
N VAL A 220 -1.76 6.37 -22.50
CA VAL A 220 -1.38 7.43 -21.56
C VAL A 220 -0.68 6.81 -20.35
N GLY A 221 0.56 7.23 -20.08
CA GLY A 221 1.31 6.80 -18.90
C GLY A 221 0.77 7.45 -17.62
N VAL A 222 0.19 6.66 -16.73
CA VAL A 222 -0.37 7.10 -15.46
C VAL A 222 0.55 6.69 -14.31
N GLN A 223 1.05 7.65 -13.55
CA GLN A 223 1.82 7.38 -12.34
C GLN A 223 0.85 6.99 -11.21
N THR A 224 0.89 5.73 -10.78
CA THR A 224 -0.14 5.14 -9.89
C THR A 224 0.19 5.19 -8.41
N THR A 225 1.42 5.55 -8.04
CA THR A 225 1.86 5.63 -6.63
C THR A 225 2.33 7.01 -6.22
N GLY A 226 2.77 7.88 -7.14
CA GLY A 226 3.09 9.28 -6.83
C GLY A 226 4.12 9.47 -5.71
N GLY A 227 5.04 8.51 -5.54
CA GLY A 227 5.98 8.50 -4.42
C GLY A 227 5.48 7.89 -3.12
N ILE A 228 4.31 7.24 -3.08
CA ILE A 228 3.88 6.55 -1.86
C ILE A 228 4.78 5.35 -1.60
N TRP A 229 5.34 5.28 -0.39
CA TRP A 229 6.04 4.08 0.06
C TRP A 229 5.02 2.98 0.37
N LYS A 230 5.15 1.85 -0.33
CA LYS A 230 4.35 0.65 -0.09
C LYS A 230 5.18 -0.44 0.58
N VAL A 231 4.52 -1.17 1.47
CA VAL A 231 5.05 -2.38 2.11
C VAL A 231 4.22 -3.59 1.71
N PRO A 232 4.76 -4.82 1.78
CA PRO A 232 3.99 -6.03 1.53
C PRO A 232 2.81 -6.13 2.50
N ALA A 233 1.77 -6.84 2.09
CA ALA A 233 0.56 -7.10 2.85
C ALA A 233 0.13 -8.57 2.69
N GLY A 234 1.09 -9.47 2.41
CA GLY A 234 0.88 -10.88 2.15
C GLY A 234 1.06 -11.28 0.68
N GLY A 235 0.87 -12.57 0.39
CA GLY A 235 1.12 -13.16 -0.93
C GLY A 235 2.54 -13.73 -1.07
N SER A 236 2.90 -14.14 -2.29
CA SER A 236 4.24 -14.65 -2.59
C SER A 236 5.23 -13.48 -2.76
N CYS A 237 6.47 -13.67 -2.31
CA CYS A 237 7.54 -12.69 -2.52
C CYS A 237 8.10 -12.68 -3.95
N LEU A 238 7.77 -13.68 -4.77
CA LEU A 238 8.40 -13.87 -6.09
C LEU A 238 7.57 -13.37 -7.27
N ASN A 239 6.25 -13.19 -7.08
CA ASN A 239 5.32 -12.89 -8.17
C ASN A 239 4.74 -11.47 -8.08
N SER A 240 4.09 -11.05 -9.17
CA SER A 240 3.30 -9.81 -9.23
C SER A 240 2.05 -9.82 -8.34
N SER A 241 1.79 -10.93 -7.65
CA SER A 241 0.66 -11.14 -6.74
C SER A 241 0.99 -10.76 -5.29
N ILE A 242 2.17 -10.20 -5.03
CA ILE A 242 2.47 -9.58 -3.74
C ILE A 242 1.40 -8.52 -3.45
N SER A 243 0.60 -8.77 -2.41
CA SER A 243 -0.34 -7.76 -1.93
C SER A 243 0.48 -6.64 -1.32
N GLN A 244 0.16 -5.40 -1.65
CA GLN A 244 0.86 -4.23 -1.14
C GLN A 244 -0.13 -3.30 -0.48
N LYS A 245 0.30 -2.65 0.59
CA LYS A 245 -0.43 -1.56 1.24
C LYS A 245 0.46 -0.33 1.38
N PRO A 246 -0.10 0.89 1.34
CA PRO A 246 0.68 2.07 1.70
C PRO A 246 1.17 1.94 3.14
N LEU A 247 2.39 2.42 3.40
CA LEU A 247 2.84 2.67 4.74
C LEU A 247 2.19 3.98 5.21
N ASN A 248 1.34 3.92 6.21
CA ASN A 248 0.67 5.09 6.76
C ASN A 248 1.49 5.73 7.87
N PHE A 249 1.46 7.06 7.95
CA PHE A 249 2.21 7.84 8.90
C PHE A 249 1.66 7.66 10.32
N ALA A 250 2.57 7.46 11.28
CA ALA A 250 2.28 7.22 12.69
C ALA A 250 1.43 5.97 12.98
N GLU A 251 1.43 5.00 12.06
CA GLU A 251 0.84 3.68 12.25
C GLU A 251 1.94 2.62 12.18
N ASP A 252 2.23 1.96 13.29
CA ASP A 252 3.18 0.85 13.31
C ASP A 252 2.69 -0.29 12.40
N VAL A 253 3.61 -0.88 11.63
CA VAL A 253 3.31 -1.95 10.69
C VAL A 253 4.20 -3.15 10.96
N LEU A 254 3.56 -4.30 11.12
CA LEU A 254 4.17 -5.61 10.90
C LEU A 254 3.51 -6.22 9.67
N SER A 255 4.30 -6.56 8.67
CA SER A 255 3.81 -7.20 7.46
C SER A 255 4.90 -8.05 6.81
N GLY A 256 4.57 -8.70 5.69
CA GLY A 256 5.52 -9.56 5.01
C GLY A 256 4.97 -10.17 3.74
N CYS A 257 5.79 -10.98 3.11
CA CYS A 257 5.42 -11.87 2.01
C CYS A 257 6.03 -13.25 2.26
N ILE A 258 5.53 -14.26 1.58
CA ILE A 258 5.99 -15.64 1.75
C ILE A 258 6.91 -16.00 0.58
N LEU A 259 8.13 -16.41 0.89
CA LEU A 259 9.04 -17.08 -0.03
C LEU A 259 8.85 -18.59 0.13
N ASP A 260 8.28 -19.23 -0.89
CA ASP A 260 8.07 -20.67 -0.89
C ASP A 260 9.26 -21.38 -1.57
N PHE A 261 10.07 -22.09 -0.79
CA PHE A 261 11.25 -22.80 -1.33
C PHE A 261 10.89 -23.99 -2.23
N SER A 262 9.63 -24.43 -2.18
CA SER A 262 9.10 -25.49 -3.04
C SER A 262 8.53 -24.96 -4.35
N SER A 263 8.41 -23.64 -4.50
CA SER A 263 7.83 -23.05 -5.70
C SER A 263 8.69 -23.34 -6.93
N GLN A 264 8.03 -23.74 -8.02
CA GLN A 264 8.68 -23.97 -9.32
C GLN A 264 9.45 -22.72 -9.79
N GLU A 265 8.92 -21.53 -9.51
CA GLU A 265 9.55 -20.25 -9.84
C GLU A 265 10.89 -20.06 -9.11
N LEU A 266 10.96 -20.35 -7.81
CA LEU A 266 12.23 -20.29 -7.10
C LEU A 266 13.20 -21.37 -7.60
N GLN A 267 12.69 -22.56 -7.93
CA GLN A 267 13.50 -23.64 -8.46
C GLN A 267 14.10 -23.27 -9.83
N GLU A 268 13.36 -22.56 -10.69
CA GLU A 268 13.87 -22.02 -11.95
C GLU A 268 14.97 -20.97 -11.71
N ILE A 269 14.80 -20.09 -10.71
CA ILE A 269 15.80 -19.07 -10.36
C ILE A 269 17.07 -19.69 -9.75
N THR A 270 16.93 -20.76 -8.98
CA THR A 270 18.01 -21.32 -8.14
C THR A 270 18.57 -22.66 -8.62
N GLY A 271 18.07 -23.19 -9.75
CA GLY A 271 18.50 -24.48 -10.31
C GLY A 271 17.90 -25.71 -9.61
N GLY A 272 16.86 -25.53 -8.79
CA GLY A 272 15.99 -26.59 -8.25
C GLY A 272 16.56 -27.49 -7.16
N SER A 273 17.88 -27.51 -6.96
CA SER A 273 18.55 -28.32 -5.94
C SER A 273 19.32 -27.47 -4.94
N PHE A 274 19.26 -27.88 -3.66
CA PHE A 274 20.03 -27.25 -2.60
C PHE A 274 21.44 -27.86 -2.56
N ASP A 275 22.45 -27.04 -2.87
CA ASP A 275 23.87 -27.39 -2.97
C ASP A 275 24.69 -26.80 -1.79
N GLY A 276 24.04 -26.51 -0.66
CA GLY A 276 24.71 -25.92 0.50
C GLY A 276 25.04 -24.44 0.29
N GLN A 277 26.33 -24.10 0.34
CA GLN A 277 26.79 -22.70 0.40
C GLN A 277 26.40 -21.85 -0.83
N PRO A 278 26.53 -22.34 -2.08
CA PRO A 278 26.07 -21.60 -3.25
C PRO A 278 24.57 -21.28 -3.19
N SER A 279 23.74 -22.24 -2.77
CA SER A 279 22.29 -22.02 -2.62
C SER A 279 21.97 -20.97 -1.55
N CYS A 280 22.66 -21.01 -0.39
CA CYS A 280 22.47 -20.00 0.64
C CYS A 280 22.86 -18.60 0.16
N ALA A 281 23.95 -18.45 -0.60
CA ALA A 281 24.34 -17.18 -1.20
C ALA A 281 23.31 -16.68 -2.24
N LEU A 282 22.74 -17.57 -3.05
CA LEU A 282 21.67 -17.23 -4.00
C LEU A 282 20.40 -16.76 -3.27
N TYR A 283 19.95 -17.47 -2.24
CA TYR A 283 18.81 -17.05 -1.43
C TYR A 283 19.06 -15.70 -0.75
N GLN A 284 20.26 -15.47 -0.24
CA GLN A 284 20.65 -14.19 0.35
C GLN A 284 20.50 -13.03 -0.64
N ASN A 285 21.02 -13.20 -1.85
CA ASN A 285 20.94 -12.19 -2.90
C ASN A 285 19.49 -11.94 -3.34
N LEU A 286 18.67 -12.99 -3.42
CA LEU A 286 17.26 -12.87 -3.76
C LEU A 286 16.48 -12.11 -2.68
N ILE A 287 16.66 -12.46 -1.41
CA ILE A 287 15.99 -11.79 -0.29
C ILE A 287 16.47 -10.35 -0.17
N TRP A 288 17.77 -10.10 -0.37
CA TRP A 288 18.31 -8.74 -0.43
C TRP A 288 17.61 -7.88 -1.48
N ARG A 289 17.38 -8.44 -2.68
CA ARG A 289 16.64 -7.77 -3.77
C ARG A 289 15.19 -7.50 -3.40
N ILE A 290 14.52 -8.45 -2.72
CA ILE A 290 13.16 -8.27 -2.21
C ILE A 290 13.10 -7.06 -1.27
N LEU A 291 14.04 -6.95 -0.32
CA LEU A 291 14.05 -5.94 0.74
C LEU A 291 14.44 -4.52 0.26
N ASN A 292 15.45 -4.40 -0.62
CA ASN A 292 16.05 -3.08 -0.94
C ASN A 292 15.77 -2.59 -2.36
N GLY A 293 15.45 -3.51 -3.27
CA GLY A 293 15.46 -3.25 -4.71
C GLY A 293 16.84 -2.88 -5.27
N SER A 294 16.90 -2.87 -6.60
CA SER A 294 17.95 -2.36 -7.49
C SER A 294 18.66 -3.40 -8.40
N TYR A 295 18.59 -3.03 -9.68
CA TYR A 295 19.35 -3.28 -10.93
C TYR A 295 19.21 -4.59 -11.74
N SER A 296 19.24 -4.36 -13.05
CA SER A 296 18.60 -5.02 -14.20
C SER A 296 19.01 -6.46 -14.50
N GLY A 297 18.09 -7.21 -15.12
CA GLY A 297 18.46 -8.36 -15.96
C GLY A 297 17.42 -9.46 -16.14
N HIS A 298 16.29 -9.45 -15.42
CA HIS A 298 15.27 -10.49 -15.54
C HIS A 298 13.85 -9.91 -15.36
N THR A 299 13.03 -10.06 -16.39
CA THR A 299 11.78 -9.33 -16.70
C THR A 299 10.55 -9.66 -15.83
N GLY A 300 10.73 -10.13 -14.59
CA GLY A 300 9.62 -10.52 -13.69
C GLY A 300 9.65 -9.89 -12.29
N PHE A 301 10.83 -9.58 -11.75
CA PHE A 301 11.03 -9.11 -10.37
C PHE A 301 11.06 -7.57 -10.24
N GLU A 302 10.97 -6.87 -11.37
CA GLU A 302 11.25 -5.45 -11.53
C GLU A 302 10.16 -4.55 -10.91
N GLU A 303 9.01 -5.07 -10.49
CA GLU A 303 7.89 -4.19 -10.09
C GLU A 303 7.81 -3.81 -8.61
N PHE A 304 8.27 -4.65 -7.67
CA PHE A 304 8.16 -4.34 -6.22
C PHE A 304 9.47 -3.81 -5.63
N GLY A 305 10.59 -4.46 -5.92
CA GLY A 305 11.90 -4.01 -5.45
C GLY A 305 12.23 -2.59 -5.92
N ASP A 306 11.91 -2.27 -7.18
CA ASP A 306 12.20 -0.94 -7.75
C ASP A 306 11.40 0.19 -7.10
N LEU A 307 10.31 -0.13 -6.38
CA LEU A 307 9.47 0.81 -5.64
C LEU A 307 9.90 1.03 -4.18
N GLN A 308 10.95 0.36 -3.70
CA GLN A 308 11.47 0.63 -2.35
C GLN A 308 12.26 1.95 -2.29
N PRO A 309 11.93 2.89 -1.40
CA PRO A 309 12.64 4.15 -1.31
C PRO A 309 14.01 3.99 -0.64
N ASP A 310 14.90 4.95 -0.91
CA ASP A 310 16.11 5.18 -0.12
C ASP A 310 16.07 6.52 0.62
N HIS A 311 15.08 7.38 0.33
CA HIS A 311 14.79 8.62 1.04
C HIS A 311 13.29 8.75 1.31
N LEU A 312 12.93 9.35 2.44
CA LEU A 312 11.56 9.74 2.77
C LEU A 312 11.44 11.26 2.78
N ALA A 313 10.29 11.78 2.39
CA ALA A 313 10.07 13.22 2.44
C ALA A 313 9.94 13.70 3.90
N VAL A 314 10.67 14.75 4.29
CA VAL A 314 10.54 15.41 5.61
C VAL A 314 9.10 15.89 5.80
N TRP A 315 8.55 16.48 4.74
CA TRP A 315 7.20 17.01 4.63
C TRP A 315 6.50 16.36 3.43
N PRO A 316 5.17 16.12 3.45
CA PRO A 316 4.46 15.62 2.27
C PRO A 316 4.61 16.51 1.03
N ALA A 317 4.84 17.82 1.21
CA ALA A 317 5.03 18.78 0.13
C ALA A 317 6.50 18.96 -0.31
N ALA A 318 7.39 18.01 -0.01
CA ALA A 318 8.81 18.08 -0.37
C ALA A 318 9.03 18.22 -1.88
N LEU A 319 9.94 19.12 -2.27
CA LEU A 319 10.29 19.32 -3.67
C LEU A 319 11.34 18.29 -4.12
N THR A 320 11.15 17.70 -5.30
CA THR A 320 12.05 16.66 -5.83
C THR A 320 13.41 17.20 -6.28
N ASN A 321 13.50 18.50 -6.58
CA ASN A 321 14.75 19.19 -6.93
C ASN A 321 15.50 19.76 -5.71
N ARG A 322 15.00 19.53 -4.49
CA ARG A 322 15.60 20.02 -3.24
C ARG A 322 15.90 18.86 -2.29
N SER A 323 17.13 18.37 -2.33
CA SER A 323 17.56 17.22 -1.51
C SER A 323 17.39 17.43 -0.01
N GLY A 324 17.45 18.67 0.49
CA GLY A 324 17.24 19.01 1.91
C GLY A 324 15.81 18.80 2.44
N ASP A 325 14.83 18.60 1.55
CA ASP A 325 13.45 18.30 1.95
C ASP A 325 13.23 16.78 2.19
N TRP A 326 14.30 15.98 2.13
CA TRP A 326 14.24 14.52 2.20
C TRP A 326 15.25 13.97 3.23
N VAL A 327 14.85 12.94 3.95
CA VAL A 327 15.67 12.22 4.94
C VAL A 327 16.10 10.88 4.35
N PRO A 328 17.40 10.54 4.34
CA PRO A 328 17.86 9.24 3.89
C PRO A 328 17.44 8.14 4.87
N ILE A 329 17.15 6.96 4.34
CA ILE A 329 16.98 5.74 5.13
C ILE A 329 18.37 5.20 5.46
N LEU A 330 18.82 5.44 6.69
CA LEU A 330 20.14 4.99 7.14
C LEU A 330 20.13 3.49 7.39
N ARG A 331 20.94 2.76 6.62
CA ARG A 331 21.10 1.30 6.75
C ARG A 331 22.48 1.02 7.33
N LEU A 332 22.52 0.77 8.64
CA LEU A 332 23.76 0.80 9.43
C LEU A 332 24.78 -0.30 9.08
N SER A 333 24.40 -1.30 8.29
CA SER A 333 25.26 -2.44 7.90
C SER A 333 25.76 -2.41 6.44
N GLN A 334 25.64 -1.29 5.72
CA GLN A 334 25.81 -1.24 4.25
C GLN A 334 27.21 -0.92 3.69
N SER A 335 28.29 -0.80 4.48
CA SER A 335 29.61 -0.57 3.85
C SER A 335 30.14 -1.77 3.06
N SER A 336 29.61 -2.99 3.26
CA SER A 336 30.11 -4.23 2.64
C SER A 336 29.02 -5.19 2.10
N GLY A 337 27.76 -4.76 2.01
CA GLY A 337 26.64 -5.63 1.62
C GLY A 337 26.15 -6.55 2.76
N PRO A 338 25.14 -7.41 2.50
CA PRO A 338 24.60 -8.29 3.53
C PRO A 338 25.63 -9.35 3.95
N SER A 339 25.61 -9.76 5.22
CA SER A 339 26.49 -10.83 5.71
C SER A 339 26.23 -12.12 4.94
N GLN A 340 27.28 -12.83 4.56
CA GLN A 340 27.12 -14.10 3.85
C GLN A 340 26.60 -15.18 4.82
N PRO A 341 25.49 -15.87 4.50
CA PRO A 341 25.01 -16.97 5.31
C PRO A 341 25.96 -18.17 5.23
N VAL A 342 25.93 -19.03 6.24
CA VAL A 342 26.72 -20.27 6.29
C VAL A 342 25.80 -21.46 6.10
N ALA A 343 26.12 -22.31 5.12
CA ALA A 343 25.43 -23.58 4.94
C ALA A 343 25.86 -24.61 5.98
N ILE A 344 24.88 -25.17 6.71
CA ILE A 344 25.08 -26.23 7.68
C ILE A 344 24.06 -27.34 7.38
N ALA A 345 24.55 -28.48 6.89
CA ALA A 345 23.72 -29.57 6.38
C ALA A 345 22.67 -29.03 5.39
N ASP A 346 21.38 -29.15 5.71
CA ASP A 346 20.27 -28.69 4.86
C ASP A 346 19.74 -27.29 5.24
N SER A 347 20.55 -26.45 5.90
CA SER A 347 20.11 -25.16 6.46
C SER A 347 21.06 -24.03 6.11
N CYS A 348 20.51 -22.81 6.00
CA CYS A 348 21.27 -21.56 5.89
C CYS A 348 21.21 -20.81 7.22
N ASN A 349 22.35 -20.72 7.90
CA ASN A 349 22.51 -19.97 9.14
C ASN A 349 22.90 -18.52 8.83
N GLY A 350 22.26 -17.55 9.49
CA GLY A 350 22.49 -16.13 9.21
C GLY A 350 21.95 -15.65 7.86
N LEU A 351 20.86 -16.26 7.37
CA LEU A 351 20.15 -15.80 6.17
C LEU A 351 19.31 -14.56 6.50
N LEU A 352 19.19 -13.61 5.58
CA LEU A 352 18.24 -12.51 5.72
C LEU A 352 16.81 -13.05 5.80
N VAL A 353 16.04 -12.57 6.76
CA VAL A 353 14.63 -12.95 6.95
C VAL A 353 13.71 -11.74 7.06
N GLY A 354 14.26 -10.52 7.09
CA GLY A 354 13.45 -9.32 7.15
C GLY A 354 14.23 -8.04 7.37
N GLN A 355 13.47 -6.98 7.63
CA GLN A 355 13.98 -5.64 7.89
C GLN A 355 13.11 -4.93 8.93
N GLU A 356 13.75 -4.25 9.87
CA GLU A 356 13.12 -3.40 10.86
C GLU A 356 13.50 -1.94 10.59
N THR A 357 12.50 -1.11 10.33
CA THR A 357 12.69 0.33 10.10
C THR A 357 12.07 1.11 11.24
N VAL A 358 12.82 2.06 11.78
CA VAL A 358 12.33 3.03 12.76
C VAL A 358 12.28 4.39 12.09
N ILE A 359 11.08 4.96 12.01
CA ILE A 359 10.80 6.31 11.51
C ILE A 359 10.57 7.22 12.70
N GLN A 360 11.49 8.14 12.91
CA GLN A 360 11.38 9.17 13.93
C GLN A 360 10.69 10.39 13.35
N TYR A 361 9.68 10.88 14.05
CA TYR A 361 8.96 12.09 13.67
C TYR A 361 8.80 13.03 14.86
N ALA A 362 8.60 14.32 14.58
CA ALA A 362 8.38 15.30 15.63
C ALA A 362 7.36 16.36 15.20
N LYS A 363 6.77 17.02 16.20
CA LYS A 363 5.82 18.12 16.09
C LYS A 363 6.55 19.44 15.94
N PHE A 364 6.13 20.24 14.97
CA PHE A 364 6.67 21.57 14.65
C PHE A 364 5.57 22.62 14.58
N GLY A 365 5.92 23.87 14.80
CA GLY A 365 4.97 24.99 14.75
C GLY A 365 4.28 25.25 16.08
N SER A 366 3.06 25.79 16.00
CA SER A 366 2.27 26.20 17.18
C SER A 366 1.86 25.01 18.04
N LEU A 367 1.80 25.21 19.36
CA LEU A 367 1.25 24.23 20.30
C LEU A 367 -0.21 23.88 19.99
N VAL A 368 -0.99 24.84 19.47
CA VAL A 368 -2.42 24.67 19.15
C VAL A 368 -2.63 23.90 17.85
N ASN A 369 -1.66 23.97 16.93
CA ASN A 369 -1.74 23.29 15.63
C ASN A 369 -0.36 22.73 15.21
N PRO A 370 0.13 21.69 15.91
CA PRO A 370 1.42 21.09 15.61
C PRO A 370 1.39 20.36 14.26
N GLN A 371 2.40 20.61 13.45
CA GLN A 371 2.63 19.97 12.16
C GLN A 371 3.64 18.83 12.33
N TYR A 372 3.31 17.63 11.89
CA TYR A 372 4.22 16.48 11.99
C TYR A 372 5.21 16.46 10.84
N ARG A 373 6.47 16.12 11.12
CA ARG A 373 7.50 15.91 10.09
C ARG A 373 8.39 14.74 10.44
N ILE A 374 8.90 14.05 9.42
CA ILE A 374 9.90 13.00 9.61
C ILE A 374 11.26 13.67 9.84
N VAL A 375 11.98 13.25 10.87
CA VAL A 375 13.28 13.82 11.25
C VAL A 375 14.43 12.83 11.08
N GLY A 376 14.16 11.54 11.12
CA GLY A 376 15.18 10.50 11.04
C GLY A 376 14.56 9.18 10.63
N VAL A 377 15.31 8.39 9.84
CA VAL A 377 14.90 7.04 9.46
C VAL A 377 16.11 6.13 9.55
N THR A 378 15.96 5.05 10.30
CA THR A 378 16.98 4.01 10.43
C THR A 378 16.38 2.68 10.06
N SER A 379 17.17 1.81 9.46
CA SER A 379 16.71 0.49 9.08
C SER A 379 17.79 -0.56 9.25
N ASN A 380 17.42 -1.66 9.90
CA ASN A 380 18.28 -2.77 10.23
C ASN A 380 17.75 -4.06 9.61
N TYR A 381 18.64 -4.94 9.19
CA TYR A 381 18.25 -6.24 8.69
C TYR A 381 18.13 -7.27 9.80
N VAL A 382 17.16 -8.15 9.66
CA VAL A 382 16.95 -9.29 10.54
C VAL A 382 17.52 -10.52 9.87
N TYR A 383 18.35 -11.25 10.61
CA TYR A 383 18.94 -12.51 10.16
C TYR A 383 18.41 -13.68 11.00
N GLY A 384 18.28 -14.83 10.37
CA GLY A 384 17.76 -16.03 10.99
C GLY A 384 18.34 -17.30 10.38
N ASN A 385 18.07 -18.42 11.06
CA ASN A 385 18.48 -19.75 10.60
C ASN A 385 17.30 -20.41 9.91
N VAL A 386 17.48 -20.76 8.64
CA VAL A 386 16.40 -21.26 7.78
C VAL A 386 16.76 -22.65 7.30
N ASN A 387 15.92 -23.63 7.63
CA ASN A 387 16.09 -25.00 7.16
C ASN A 387 15.48 -25.10 5.75
N ILE A 388 16.22 -25.55 4.76
CA ILE A 388 15.74 -25.58 3.37
C ILE A 388 15.08 -26.94 3.05
N LYS A 389 15.50 -28.03 3.71
CA LYS A 389 14.85 -29.36 3.57
C LYS A 389 13.97 -29.73 4.77
N PRO A 390 12.84 -30.43 4.54
CA PRO A 390 12.44 -31.08 3.28
C PRO A 390 11.48 -30.21 2.45
N GLN A 391 11.95 -29.63 1.34
CA GLN A 391 11.22 -29.12 0.15
C GLN A 391 9.77 -28.56 0.30
N LYS A 392 9.38 -28.09 1.48
CA LYS A 392 8.04 -27.57 1.81
C LYS A 392 8.12 -26.42 2.81
N GLN A 393 9.28 -25.82 2.99
CA GLN A 393 9.43 -24.68 3.89
C GLN A 393 8.99 -23.39 3.18
N LYS A 394 8.14 -22.65 3.89
CA LYS A 394 7.72 -21.31 3.55
C LYS A 394 8.42 -20.38 4.51
N LEU A 395 9.20 -19.44 3.99
CA LEU A 395 9.85 -18.40 4.77
C LEU A 395 9.06 -17.11 4.65
N GLU A 396 8.63 -16.57 5.78
CA GLU A 396 8.03 -15.24 5.79
C GLU A 396 9.13 -14.17 5.83
N ILE A 397 9.22 -13.37 4.76
CA ILE A 397 10.09 -12.21 4.72
C ILE A 397 9.37 -11.07 5.44
N THR A 398 9.87 -10.69 6.60
CA THR A 398 9.21 -9.75 7.51
C THR A 398 9.63 -8.31 7.25
N TYR A 399 8.66 -7.41 7.18
CA TYR A 399 8.82 -5.97 7.15
C TYR A 399 8.20 -5.40 8.41
N ARG A 400 9.03 -4.82 9.27
CA ARG A 400 8.59 -4.14 10.47
C ARG A 400 8.89 -2.65 10.33
N VAL A 401 7.90 -1.82 10.52
CA VAL A 401 8.05 -0.36 10.57
C VAL A 401 7.46 0.14 11.87
N GLN A 402 8.25 0.92 12.60
CA GLN A 402 7.84 1.55 13.85
C GLN A 402 7.95 3.07 13.72
N PHE A 403 6.92 3.78 14.18
CA PHE A 403 6.92 5.23 14.28
C PHE A 403 7.19 5.67 15.72
N VAL A 404 8.13 6.59 15.89
CA VAL A 404 8.52 7.10 17.21
C VAL A 404 8.40 8.62 17.23
N ASP A 405 7.53 9.13 18.11
CA ASP A 405 7.43 10.56 18.39
C ASP A 405 8.64 11.00 19.24
N VAL A 406 9.51 11.81 18.66
CA VAL A 406 10.69 12.40 19.34
C VAL A 406 10.49 13.88 19.67
N SER A 407 9.23 14.35 19.68
CA SER A 407 8.88 15.70 20.11
C SER A 407 9.31 15.94 21.56
N LYS A 408 9.75 17.17 21.85
CA LYS A 408 9.99 17.58 23.23
C LYS A 408 8.68 17.50 24.03
N PRO A 409 8.72 17.02 25.29
CA PRO A 409 7.55 17.09 26.15
C PRO A 409 7.13 18.54 26.35
N LEU A 410 5.83 18.76 26.53
CA LEU A 410 5.29 20.09 26.76
C LEU A 410 5.83 20.65 28.07
N GLN A 411 6.44 21.83 27.99
CA GLN A 411 6.82 22.60 29.18
C GLN A 411 5.81 23.71 29.38
N TYR A 412 5.12 23.69 30.52
CA TYR A 412 4.23 24.76 30.92
C TYR A 412 5.07 25.95 31.39
N MET A 413 5.16 26.97 30.55
CA MET A 413 5.72 28.26 30.92
C MET A 413 4.58 29.21 31.24
N GLN A 414 4.57 29.77 32.45
CA GLN A 414 3.65 30.85 32.77
C GLN A 414 4.12 32.10 32.04
N LYS A 415 3.22 32.73 31.27
CA LYS A 415 3.51 34.03 30.66
C LYS A 415 3.81 35.02 31.79
N GLU A 416 4.92 35.75 31.71
CA GLU A 416 5.20 36.80 32.68
C GLU A 416 4.00 37.74 32.76
N ARG A 417 3.60 38.09 33.98
CA ARG A 417 2.56 39.11 34.16
C ARG A 417 3.07 40.37 33.47
N PRO A 418 2.28 40.98 32.57
CA PRO A 418 2.70 42.23 31.95
C PRO A 418 3.03 43.23 33.06
N LEU A 419 4.13 43.96 32.89
CA LEU A 419 4.50 45.02 33.82
C LEU A 419 3.40 46.10 33.76
N LEU A 420 2.62 46.18 34.83
CA LEU A 420 1.63 47.24 35.02
C LEU A 420 2.38 48.49 35.49
N VAL A 421 2.77 49.34 34.55
CA VAL A 421 3.18 50.72 34.85
C VAL A 421 1.90 51.52 35.05
N LEU A 422 1.50 51.69 36.30
CA LEU A 422 0.35 52.51 36.68
C LEU A 422 0.84 53.95 36.92
N GLU A 423 0.59 54.85 35.97
CA GLU A 423 0.61 56.29 36.25
C GLU A 423 -0.72 56.67 36.89
N LEU A 424 -0.75 56.67 38.22
CA LEU A 424 -1.94 57.06 38.97
C LEU A 424 -1.99 58.58 39.09
N PRO A 425 -3.15 59.22 38.84
CA PRO A 425 -3.33 60.62 39.18
C PRO A 425 -3.21 60.82 40.69
N SER A 426 -2.85 62.03 41.11
CA SER A 426 -2.45 62.35 42.49
C SER A 426 -3.54 62.09 43.55
N ASP A 427 -4.79 61.96 43.13
CA ASP A 427 -6.00 61.82 43.94
C ASP A 427 -6.54 60.38 44.02
N PHE A 428 -5.87 59.40 43.42
CA PHE A 428 -6.34 58.01 43.34
C PHE A 428 -6.72 57.37 44.69
N PHE A 429 -6.07 57.77 45.79
CA PHE A 429 -6.33 57.24 47.13
C PHE A 429 -7.30 58.10 47.96
N TYR A 430 -7.94 59.13 47.41
CA TYR A 430 -8.88 59.94 48.19
C TYR A 430 -10.22 59.20 48.41
N PRO A 431 -10.77 59.12 49.65
CA PRO A 431 -10.31 59.66 50.94
C PRO A 431 -9.72 58.56 51.87
N PHE A 432 -9.15 57.49 51.32
CA PHE A 432 -8.72 56.30 52.05
C PHE A 432 -7.31 56.39 52.66
N VAL A 433 -6.76 57.61 52.79
CA VAL A 433 -5.48 57.88 53.46
C VAL A 433 -5.72 58.49 54.83
#